data_AF-A0A929DC52-F1
#
_entry.id   AF-A0A929DC52-F1
#
_cell.length_a   1.000
_cell.length_b   1.000
_cell.length_c   1.000
_cell.angle_alpha   90.00
_cell.angle_beta   90.00
_cell.angle_gamma   90.00
#
_symmetry.space_group_name_H-M   'P 1'
#
loop_
_entity.id
_entity.type
_entity.pdbx_description
1 polymer ?
#
loop_
_entity_poly.entity_id
_entity_poly.type
_entity_poly.pdbx_seq_one_letter_code
_entity_poly.pdbx_strand_id
1 'polypeptide(L)'
;MQQREQMATRLGFLLVAAGCAVGIGNIWRFGYITGQYGGAAFVVIYLIFLAILGFPVMVMEFAIGRGAQLNLAGAMKKLEPPGTKWHVYGHIGILGNLILMMFYTTVAGWTLAYLYHSAAGHLAGKTPDELGAFFGGLLGNTGELTLWVFLVVFIGYLVCALGLKKGVERVGKAMMGGLFIILIVLAVRAVTLPGAGAGLDFYLRPDFGKLSFEGVFAAMSQAFFT
;
A
#
# COMPACT_ATOMS: atom_id res chain seq x y z
N MET A 1 14.49 31.46 -5.74
CA MET A 1 13.51 30.36 -5.63
C MET A 1 14.10 29.13 -6.30
N GLN A 2 14.25 28.00 -5.61
CA GLN A 2 14.64 26.74 -6.25
C GLN A 2 13.57 26.33 -7.28
N GLN A 3 14.02 25.92 -8.47
CA GLN A 3 13.12 25.44 -9.53
C GLN A 3 12.52 24.10 -9.11
N ARG A 4 11.19 23.97 -9.19
CA ARG A 4 10.46 22.74 -8.82
C ARG A 4 10.97 21.55 -9.66
N GLU A 5 11.32 20.46 -8.99
CA GLU A 5 11.73 19.24 -9.68
C GLU A 5 10.55 18.59 -10.42
N GLN A 6 10.84 18.03 -11.59
CA GLN A 6 9.92 17.19 -12.36
C GLN A 6 10.48 15.77 -12.46
N MET A 7 9.62 14.79 -12.71
CA MET A 7 10.06 13.42 -12.98
C MET A 7 11.00 13.39 -14.19
N ALA A 8 12.06 12.60 -14.13
CA ALA A 8 13.02 12.48 -15.22
C ALA A 8 12.45 11.70 -16.41
N THR A 9 11.55 10.75 -16.17
CA THR A 9 11.03 9.84 -17.19
C THR A 9 9.53 9.54 -17.00
N ARG A 10 8.82 9.26 -18.09
CA ARG A 10 7.42 8.79 -18.03
C ARG A 10 7.29 7.46 -17.30
N LEU A 11 8.23 6.54 -17.55
CA LEU A 11 8.31 5.26 -16.84
C LEU A 11 8.56 5.46 -15.35
N GLY A 12 9.43 6.41 -14.97
CA GLY A 12 9.64 6.80 -13.58
C GLY A 12 8.37 7.32 -12.91
N PHE A 13 7.60 8.17 -13.59
CA PHE A 13 6.29 8.60 -13.10
C PHE A 13 5.34 7.42 -12.87
N LEU A 14 5.20 6.52 -13.85
CA LEU A 14 4.31 5.36 -13.74
C LEU A 14 4.74 4.40 -12.63
N LEU A 15 6.03 4.12 -12.50
CA LEU A 15 6.55 3.21 -11.47
C LEU A 15 6.47 3.81 -10.07
N VAL A 16 6.66 5.13 -9.92
CA VAL A 16 6.44 5.81 -8.64
C VAL A 16 4.96 5.82 -8.30
N ALA A 17 4.08 6.15 -9.25
CA ALA A 17 2.63 6.12 -9.03
C ALA A 17 2.14 4.71 -8.67
N ALA A 18 2.63 3.68 -9.38
CA ALA A 18 2.36 2.29 -9.04
C ALA A 18 2.92 1.90 -7.67
N GLY A 19 4.10 2.38 -7.29
CA GLY A 19 4.67 2.14 -5.97
C GLY A 19 3.96 2.88 -4.82
N CYS A 20 3.26 3.98 -5.11
CA CYS A 20 2.38 4.62 -4.14
C CYS A 20 1.08 3.81 -3.92
N ALA A 21 0.59 3.11 -4.94
CA ALA A 21 -0.61 2.28 -4.89
C ALA A 21 -0.32 0.88 -4.30
N VAL A 22 0.75 0.22 -4.77
CA VAL A 22 1.13 -1.13 -4.35
C VAL A 22 1.79 -1.08 -2.98
N GLY A 23 1.15 -1.69 -1.99
CA GLY A 23 1.70 -1.75 -0.64
C GLY A 23 1.15 -2.90 0.22
N ILE A 24 1.24 -2.69 1.54
CA ILE A 24 0.77 -3.65 2.55
C ILE A 24 -0.73 -3.98 2.34
N GLY A 25 -1.51 -3.02 1.85
CA GLY A 25 -2.93 -3.24 1.51
C GLY A 25 -3.16 -4.37 0.52
N ASN A 26 -2.27 -4.56 -0.46
CA ASN A 26 -2.41 -5.58 -1.51
C ASN A 26 -1.98 -6.98 -1.06
N ILE A 27 -1.04 -7.06 -0.12
CA ILE A 27 -0.47 -8.34 0.31
C ILE A 27 -1.22 -8.86 1.54
N TRP A 28 -1.34 -8.02 2.56
CA TRP A 28 -1.90 -8.43 3.86
C TRP A 28 -3.43 -8.28 3.90
N ARG A 29 -3.93 -7.05 3.71
CA ARG A 29 -5.37 -6.77 3.86
C ARG A 29 -6.20 -7.47 2.79
N PHE A 30 -5.81 -7.32 1.51
CA PHE A 30 -6.54 -7.87 0.37
C PHE A 30 -6.71 -9.40 0.46
N GLY A 31 -5.65 -10.13 0.79
CA GLY A 31 -5.70 -11.60 0.89
C GLY A 31 -6.68 -12.08 1.95
N TYR A 32 -6.61 -11.51 3.16
CA TYR A 32 -7.49 -11.87 4.27
C TYR A 32 -8.98 -11.57 3.97
N ILE A 33 -9.30 -10.35 3.51
CA ILE A 33 -10.70 -9.98 3.24
C ILE A 33 -11.27 -10.72 2.03
N THR A 34 -10.45 -11.04 1.03
CA THR A 34 -10.89 -11.84 -0.12
C THR A 34 -11.29 -13.25 0.33
N GLY A 35 -10.50 -13.88 1.20
CA GLY A 35 -10.86 -15.18 1.79
C GLY A 35 -12.13 -15.10 2.66
N GLN A 36 -12.31 -14.01 3.40
CA GLN A 36 -13.46 -13.81 4.28
C GLN A 36 -14.77 -13.62 3.49
N TYR A 37 -14.77 -12.90 2.38
CA TYR A 37 -15.97 -12.45 1.66
C TYR A 37 -16.26 -13.18 0.34
N GLY A 38 -15.86 -14.45 0.23
CA GLY A 38 -16.30 -15.32 -0.89
C GLY A 38 -15.35 -15.37 -2.09
N GLY A 39 -14.05 -15.13 -1.87
CA GLY A 39 -13.00 -15.38 -2.86
C GLY A 39 -13.20 -14.56 -4.12
N ALA A 40 -13.31 -15.22 -5.26
CA ALA A 40 -13.50 -14.57 -6.56
C ALA A 40 -14.75 -13.67 -6.63
N ALA A 41 -15.81 -13.97 -5.86
CA ALA A 41 -17.00 -13.11 -5.82
C ALA A 41 -16.65 -11.71 -5.29
N PHE A 42 -15.88 -11.64 -4.20
CA PHE A 42 -15.35 -10.39 -3.66
C PHE A 42 -14.46 -9.67 -4.69
N VAL A 43 -13.55 -10.41 -5.34
CA VAL A 43 -12.62 -9.84 -6.33
C VAL A 43 -13.37 -9.17 -7.48
N VAL A 44 -14.43 -9.79 -7.99
CA VAL A 44 -15.25 -9.21 -9.06
C VAL A 44 -15.88 -7.88 -8.63
N ILE A 45 -16.49 -7.82 -7.45
CA ILE A 45 -17.09 -6.58 -6.92
C ILE A 45 -16.02 -5.51 -6.68
N TYR A 46 -14.87 -5.89 -6.14
CA TYR A 46 -13.72 -5.01 -5.97
C TYR A 46 -13.26 -4.43 -7.32
N LEU A 47 -13.14 -5.24 -8.37
CA LEU A 47 -12.74 -4.78 -9.71
C LEU A 47 -13.77 -3.83 -10.32
N ILE A 48 -15.07 -4.06 -10.08
CA ILE A 48 -16.12 -3.12 -10.48
C ILE A 48 -15.88 -1.77 -9.81
N PHE A 49 -15.77 -1.72 -8.48
CA PHE A 49 -15.51 -0.45 -7.77
C PHE A 49 -14.21 0.22 -8.19
N LEU A 50 -13.17 -0.56 -8.46
CA LEU A 50 -11.91 -0.02 -8.99
C LEU A 50 -12.12 0.67 -10.35
N ALA A 51 -12.94 0.09 -11.23
CA ALA A 51 -13.23 0.66 -12.54
C ALA A 51 -14.14 1.90 -12.47
N ILE A 52 -15.19 1.88 -11.62
CA ILE A 52 -16.20 2.95 -11.59
C ILE A 52 -15.90 4.07 -10.58
N LEU A 53 -15.09 3.82 -9.54
CA LEU A 53 -14.73 4.81 -8.53
C LEU A 53 -13.22 5.09 -8.54
N GLY A 54 -12.40 4.05 -8.40
CA GLY A 54 -10.93 4.19 -8.30
C GLY A 54 -10.32 4.88 -9.52
N PHE A 55 -10.62 4.39 -10.73
CA PHE A 55 -10.07 4.94 -11.96
C PHE A 55 -10.50 6.40 -12.21
N PRO A 56 -11.79 6.78 -12.13
CA PRO A 56 -12.20 8.18 -12.27
C PRO A 56 -11.55 9.10 -11.23
N VAL A 57 -11.48 8.69 -9.97
CA VAL A 57 -10.85 9.49 -8.90
C VAL A 57 -9.36 9.70 -9.17
N MET A 58 -8.64 8.64 -9.56
CA MET A 58 -7.22 8.74 -9.94
C MET A 58 -7.01 9.74 -11.10
N VAL A 59 -7.86 9.68 -12.13
CA VAL A 59 -7.79 10.61 -13.27
C VAL A 59 -8.04 12.06 -12.82
N MET A 60 -9.01 12.28 -11.93
CA MET A 60 -9.28 13.61 -11.36
C MET A 60 -8.09 14.14 -10.55
N GLU A 61 -7.48 13.31 -9.68
CA GLU A 61 -6.32 13.71 -8.89
C GLU A 61 -5.11 14.04 -9.77
N PHE A 62 -4.85 13.24 -10.80
CA PHE A 62 -3.80 13.53 -11.78
C PHE A 62 -4.06 14.81 -12.56
N ALA A 63 -5.32 15.09 -12.93
CA ALA A 63 -5.69 16.33 -13.60
C ALA A 63 -5.47 17.56 -12.70
N ILE A 64 -5.91 17.49 -11.43
CA ILE A 64 -5.73 18.55 -10.42
C ILE A 64 -4.24 18.81 -10.19
N GLY A 65 -3.45 17.75 -9.94
CA GLY A 65 -2.02 17.86 -9.69
C GLY A 65 -1.27 18.45 -10.90
N ARG A 66 -1.59 17.98 -12.11
CA ARG A 66 -0.98 18.46 -13.36
C ARG A 66 -1.35 19.91 -13.67
N GLY A 67 -2.61 20.31 -13.46
CA GLY A 67 -3.10 21.66 -13.72
C GLY A 67 -2.60 22.68 -12.70
N ALA A 68 -2.49 22.30 -11.43
CA ALA A 68 -2.03 23.21 -10.38
C ALA A 68 -0.51 23.35 -10.32
N GLN A 69 0.24 22.25 -10.50
CA GLN A 69 1.68 22.15 -10.23
C GLN A 69 2.05 22.62 -8.80
N LEU A 70 1.20 22.29 -7.83
CA LEU A 70 1.35 22.60 -6.41
C LEU A 70 1.20 21.31 -5.57
N ASN A 71 1.39 21.40 -4.25
CA ASN A 71 1.00 20.33 -3.33
C ASN A 71 -0.54 20.30 -3.18
N LEU A 72 -1.10 19.31 -2.47
CA LEU A 72 -2.55 19.10 -2.37
C LEU A 72 -3.32 20.36 -1.93
N ALA A 73 -2.96 20.97 -0.80
CA ALA A 73 -3.63 22.18 -0.32
C ALA A 73 -3.46 23.37 -1.26
N GLY A 74 -2.26 23.57 -1.82
CA GLY A 74 -2.01 24.62 -2.79
C GLY A 74 -2.79 24.43 -4.09
N ALA A 75 -2.94 23.18 -4.55
CA ALA A 75 -3.69 22.84 -5.75
C ALA A 75 -5.17 23.12 -5.59
N MET A 76 -5.75 22.69 -4.46
CA MET A 76 -7.15 22.96 -4.14
C MET A 76 -7.43 24.45 -4.01
N LYS A 77 -6.50 25.22 -3.43
CA LYS A 77 -6.63 26.68 -3.34
C LYS A 77 -6.48 27.38 -4.70
N LYS A 78 -5.57 26.93 -5.56
CA LYS A 78 -5.31 27.55 -6.87
C LYS A 78 -6.41 27.28 -7.89
N LEU A 79 -7.00 26.09 -7.87
CA LEU A 79 -8.04 25.67 -8.82
C LEU A 79 -9.46 25.88 -8.28
N GLU A 80 -9.59 26.53 -7.11
CA GLU A 80 -10.88 26.80 -6.48
C GLU A 80 -11.75 27.73 -7.34
N PRO A 81 -12.98 27.32 -7.72
CA PRO A 81 -13.94 28.22 -8.35
C PRO A 81 -14.35 29.37 -7.40
N PRO A 82 -14.54 30.60 -7.90
CA PRO A 82 -14.99 31.72 -7.08
C PRO A 82 -16.28 31.39 -6.31
N GLY A 83 -16.30 31.71 -5.02
CA GLY A 83 -17.46 31.48 -4.14
C GLY A 83 -17.54 30.08 -3.51
N THR A 84 -16.61 29.18 -3.83
CA THR A 84 -16.53 27.84 -3.21
C THR A 84 -15.42 27.80 -2.15
N LYS A 85 -15.28 26.68 -1.41
CA LYS A 85 -14.29 26.52 -0.31
C LYS A 85 -13.53 25.19 -0.40
N TRP A 86 -13.15 24.78 -1.60
CA TRP A 86 -12.46 23.50 -1.83
C TRP A 86 -11.09 23.41 -1.16
N HIS A 87 -10.43 24.54 -0.89
CA HIS A 87 -9.17 24.60 -0.16
C HIS A 87 -9.24 23.93 1.23
N VAL A 88 -10.41 23.91 1.88
CA VAL A 88 -10.62 23.24 3.18
C VAL A 88 -10.34 21.73 3.05
N TYR A 89 -10.87 21.09 2.00
CA TYR A 89 -10.64 19.67 1.75
C TYR A 89 -9.18 19.36 1.42
N GLY A 90 -8.46 20.31 0.82
CA GLY A 90 -7.01 20.21 0.62
C GLY A 90 -6.24 20.07 1.93
N HIS A 91 -6.64 20.80 2.98
CA HIS A 91 -6.04 20.67 4.32
C HIS A 91 -6.47 19.39 5.03
N ILE A 92 -7.73 18.98 4.90
CA ILE A 92 -8.22 17.71 5.43
C ILE A 92 -7.43 16.54 4.83
N GLY A 93 -7.14 16.56 3.52
CA GLY A 93 -6.34 15.51 2.88
C GLY A 93 -4.90 15.45 3.38
N ILE A 94 -4.28 16.59 3.69
CA ILE A 94 -2.95 16.60 4.34
C ILE A 94 -3.01 15.96 5.72
N LEU A 95 -4.01 16.31 6.53
CA LEU A 95 -4.21 15.68 7.85
C LEU A 95 -4.47 14.17 7.71
N GLY A 96 -5.27 13.76 6.74
CA GLY A 96 -5.51 12.35 6.42
C GLY A 96 -4.22 11.60 6.11
N ASN A 97 -3.34 12.18 5.29
CA ASN A 97 -2.03 11.58 4.99
C ASN A 97 -1.13 11.48 6.24
N LEU A 98 -1.17 12.46 7.14
CA LEU A 98 -0.44 12.38 8.42
C LEU A 98 -0.95 11.25 9.30
N ILE A 99 -2.28 11.08 9.40
CA ILE A 99 -2.90 9.99 10.17
C ILE A 99 -2.57 8.64 9.53
N LEU A 100 -2.62 8.56 8.20
CA LEU A 100 -2.27 7.36 7.44
C LEU A 100 -0.83 6.93 7.74
N MET A 101 0.10 7.89 7.80
CA MET A 101 1.50 7.62 8.12
C MET A 101 1.71 7.02 9.52
N MET A 102 0.85 7.35 10.50
CA MET A 102 0.98 6.81 11.86
C MET A 102 0.90 5.28 11.88
N PHE A 103 -0.05 4.67 11.16
CA PHE A 103 -0.13 3.20 11.12
C PHE A 103 0.81 2.60 10.07
N TYR A 104 1.02 3.27 8.93
CA TYR A 104 1.87 2.72 7.86
C TYR A 104 3.31 2.51 8.33
N THR A 105 3.84 3.47 9.09
CA THR A 105 5.19 3.39 9.66
C THR A 105 5.31 2.26 10.70
N THR A 106 4.27 2.01 11.48
CA THR A 106 4.21 0.88 12.41
C THR A 106 4.27 -0.46 11.68
N VAL A 107 3.42 -0.68 10.68
CA VAL A 107 3.38 -1.95 9.94
C VAL A 107 4.65 -2.17 9.11
N ALA A 108 5.19 -1.11 8.52
CA ALA A 108 6.50 -1.15 7.87
C ALA A 108 7.62 -1.49 8.88
N GLY A 109 7.53 -0.97 10.12
CA GLY A 109 8.44 -1.31 11.22
C GLY A 109 8.41 -2.80 11.54
N TRP A 110 7.22 -3.41 11.63
CA TRP A 110 7.11 -4.87 11.78
C TRP A 110 7.77 -5.61 10.62
N THR A 111 7.54 -5.15 9.39
CA THR A 111 8.12 -5.78 8.20
C THR A 111 9.64 -5.74 8.24
N LEU A 112 10.23 -4.61 8.66
CA LEU A 112 11.67 -4.46 8.82
C LEU A 112 12.24 -5.34 9.95
N ALA A 113 11.51 -5.44 11.07
CA ALA A 113 11.85 -6.36 12.17
C ALA A 113 11.86 -7.82 11.67
N TYR A 114 10.81 -8.24 10.99
CA TYR A 114 10.72 -9.59 10.42
C TYR A 114 11.83 -9.88 9.41
N LEU A 115 12.20 -8.90 8.58
CA LEU A 115 13.34 -9.03 7.68
C LEU A 115 14.64 -9.30 8.46
N TYR A 116 14.91 -8.52 9.50
CA TYR A 116 16.08 -8.71 10.35
C TYR A 116 16.07 -10.06 11.06
N HIS A 117 15.00 -10.42 11.76
CA HIS A 117 14.90 -11.68 12.50
C HIS A 117 14.92 -12.90 11.58
N SER A 118 14.37 -12.80 10.37
CA SER A 118 14.49 -13.86 9.36
C SER A 118 15.93 -14.01 8.89
N ALA A 119 16.60 -12.90 8.57
CA ALA A 119 17.99 -12.90 8.11
C ALA A 119 18.97 -13.38 9.18
N ALA A 120 18.70 -13.08 10.45
CA ALA A 120 19.46 -13.57 11.59
C ALA A 120 19.19 -15.05 11.93
N GLY A 121 18.25 -15.70 11.25
CA GLY A 121 17.88 -17.10 11.48
C GLY A 121 17.00 -17.33 12.72
N HIS A 122 16.56 -16.26 13.41
CA HIS A 122 15.74 -16.36 14.62
C HIS A 122 14.36 -16.97 14.36
N LEU A 123 13.87 -16.93 13.12
CA LEU A 123 12.55 -17.46 12.74
C LEU A 123 12.62 -18.83 12.04
N ALA A 124 13.83 -19.35 11.78
CA ALA A 124 14.00 -20.60 11.06
C ALA A 124 13.50 -21.80 11.89
N GLY A 125 12.72 -22.67 11.26
CA GLY A 125 12.23 -23.91 11.90
C GLY A 125 11.14 -23.72 12.95
N LYS A 126 10.66 -22.50 13.18
CA LYS A 126 9.54 -22.25 14.10
C LYS A 126 8.23 -22.77 13.54
N THR A 127 7.42 -23.34 14.43
CA THR A 127 6.03 -23.73 14.17
C THR A 127 5.13 -22.50 14.03
N PRO A 128 3.92 -22.63 13.43
CA PRO A 128 2.97 -21.52 13.33
C PRO A 128 2.63 -20.87 14.68
N ASP A 129 2.46 -21.66 15.74
CA ASP A 129 2.15 -21.15 17.07
C ASP A 129 3.31 -20.35 17.67
N GLU A 130 4.55 -20.81 17.47
CA GLU A 130 5.75 -20.08 17.91
C GLU A 130 5.96 -18.78 17.13
N LEU A 131 5.60 -18.74 15.85
CA LEU A 131 5.59 -17.51 15.06
C LEU A 131 4.51 -16.53 15.55
N GLY A 132 3.33 -17.05 15.92
CA GLY A 132 2.27 -16.26 16.56
C GLY A 132 2.72 -15.67 17.91
N ALA A 133 3.36 -16.49 18.74
CA ALA A 133 3.91 -16.04 20.03
C ALA A 133 5.05 -15.02 19.84
N PHE A 134 5.92 -15.22 18.86
CA PHE A 134 6.95 -14.25 18.49
C PHE A 134 6.31 -12.90 18.09
N PHE A 135 5.27 -12.94 17.25
CA PHE A 135 4.57 -11.71 16.86
C PHE A 135 3.94 -11.01 18.07
N GLY A 136 3.26 -11.76 18.94
CA GLY A 136 2.70 -11.20 20.17
C GLY A 136 3.77 -10.58 21.09
N GLY A 137 4.93 -11.23 21.20
CA GLY A 137 6.09 -10.70 21.93
C GLY A 137 6.64 -9.41 21.32
N LEU A 138 6.77 -9.36 20.00
CA LEU A 138 7.16 -8.15 19.27
C LEU A 138 6.16 -7.01 19.51
N LEU A 139 4.86 -7.30 19.46
CA LEU A 139 3.81 -6.31 19.74
C LEU A 139 3.86 -5.79 21.19
N GLY A 140 4.27 -6.63 22.15
CA GLY A 140 4.44 -6.26 23.54
C GLY A 140 5.75 -5.52 23.85
N ASN A 141 6.73 -5.52 22.94
CA ASN A 141 8.03 -4.90 23.13
C ASN A 141 8.08 -3.46 22.58
N THR A 142 7.62 -2.50 23.38
CA THR A 142 7.58 -1.07 23.01
C THR A 142 8.93 -0.52 22.58
N GLY A 143 10.03 -0.93 23.23
CA GLY A 143 11.36 -0.43 22.91
C GLY A 143 11.82 -0.86 21.51
N GLU A 144 11.63 -2.13 21.20
CA GLU A 144 11.95 -2.69 19.89
C GLU A 144 11.06 -2.12 18.77
N LEU A 145 9.75 -2.02 18.99
CA LEU A 145 8.85 -1.39 18.03
C LEU A 145 9.22 0.06 17.73
N THR A 146 9.54 0.83 18.76
CA THR A 146 9.94 2.24 18.61
C THR A 146 11.21 2.35 17.76
N LEU A 147 12.19 1.45 17.99
CA LEU A 147 13.40 1.39 17.19
C LEU A 147 13.10 1.11 15.71
N TRP A 148 12.28 0.09 15.41
CA TRP A 148 11.96 -0.26 14.02
C TRP A 148 11.17 0.83 13.31
N VAL A 149 10.20 1.45 13.98
CA VAL A 149 9.45 2.60 13.44
C VAL A 149 10.39 3.77 13.17
N PHE A 150 11.27 4.10 14.11
CA PHE A 150 12.27 5.15 13.94
C PHE A 150 13.17 4.88 12.73
N LEU A 151 13.66 3.65 12.56
CA LEU A 151 14.48 3.27 11.42
C LEU A 151 13.73 3.41 10.09
N VAL A 152 12.47 3.00 10.02
CA VAL A 152 11.63 3.17 8.82
C VAL A 152 11.46 4.64 8.48
N VAL A 153 11.12 5.48 9.46
CA VAL A 153 10.96 6.93 9.27
C VAL A 153 12.28 7.56 8.83
N PHE A 154 13.39 7.17 9.44
CA PHE A 154 14.71 7.68 9.11
C PHE A 154 15.14 7.29 7.69
N ILE A 155 14.94 6.04 7.28
CA ILE A 155 15.20 5.59 5.90
C ILE A 155 14.32 6.37 4.91
N GLY A 156 13.02 6.52 5.21
CA GLY A 156 12.10 7.30 4.39
C GLY A 156 12.54 8.77 4.26
N TYR A 157 12.98 9.37 5.36
CA TYR A 157 13.56 10.71 5.38
C TYR A 157 14.79 10.81 4.48
N LEU A 158 15.74 9.87 4.58
CA LEU A 158 16.94 9.87 3.74
C LEU A 158 16.59 9.79 2.25
N VAL A 159 15.63 8.95 1.87
CA VAL A 159 15.15 8.85 0.47
C VAL A 159 14.53 10.18 0.02
N CYS A 160 13.71 10.81 0.85
CA CYS A 160 13.11 12.11 0.55
C CYS A 160 14.14 13.26 0.49
N ALA A 161 15.16 13.22 1.36
CA ALA A 161 16.22 14.23 1.42
C ALA A 161 17.10 14.24 0.17
N LEU A 162 17.18 13.12 -0.55
CA LEU A 162 17.86 13.03 -1.86
C LEU A 162 17.06 13.67 -3.01
N GLY A 163 15.85 14.18 -2.76
CA GLY A 163 14.99 14.81 -3.76
C GLY A 163 14.20 13.82 -4.62
N LEU A 164 13.43 14.35 -5.58
CA LEU A 164 12.48 13.57 -6.38
C LEU A 164 13.20 12.62 -7.34
N LYS A 165 14.17 13.12 -8.10
CA LYS A 165 14.85 12.32 -9.15
C LYS A 165 15.84 11.32 -8.56
N LYS A 166 16.72 11.78 -7.66
CA LYS A 166 17.83 10.97 -7.11
C LYS A 166 17.39 10.06 -5.96
N GLY A 167 16.36 10.48 -5.22
CA GLY A 167 15.75 9.71 -4.13
C GLY A 167 14.56 8.89 -4.62
N VAL A 168 13.37 9.51 -4.58
CA VAL A 168 12.08 8.84 -4.75
C VAL A 168 11.98 8.06 -6.07
N GLU A 169 12.29 8.68 -7.21
CA GLU A 169 12.18 8.03 -8.53
C GLU A 169 13.18 6.87 -8.66
N ARG A 170 14.43 7.04 -8.22
CA ARG A 170 15.47 6.00 -8.36
C ARG A 170 15.19 4.81 -7.47
N VAL A 171 14.91 5.06 -6.19
CA VAL A 171 14.63 4.01 -5.20
C VAL A 171 13.32 3.30 -5.53
N GLY A 172 12.27 4.06 -5.84
CA GLY A 172 10.96 3.50 -6.22
C GLY A 172 11.04 2.55 -7.41
N LYS A 173 11.77 2.93 -8.47
CA LYS A 173 11.98 2.04 -9.64
C LYS A 173 12.66 0.72 -9.27
N ALA A 174 13.72 0.78 -8.46
CA ALA A 174 14.46 -0.41 -8.06
C ALA A 174 13.62 -1.32 -7.15
N MET A 175 12.98 -0.74 -6.13
CA MET A 175 12.15 -1.49 -5.18
C MET A 175 10.93 -2.11 -5.85
N MET A 176 10.25 -1.40 -6.76
CA MET A 176 9.10 -1.94 -7.49
C MET A 176 9.49 -3.09 -8.42
N GLY A 177 10.62 -2.97 -9.12
CA GLY A 177 11.15 -4.07 -9.93
C GLY A 177 11.43 -5.30 -9.08
N GLY A 178 12.09 -5.14 -7.94
CA GLY A 178 12.37 -6.22 -7.00
C GLY A 178 11.11 -6.87 -6.43
N LEU A 179 10.13 -6.06 -6.01
CA LEU A 179 8.85 -6.54 -5.49
C LEU A 179 8.12 -7.41 -6.52
N PHE A 180 8.04 -6.95 -7.78
CA PHE A 180 7.36 -7.69 -8.84
C PHE A 180 8.01 -9.05 -9.10
N ILE A 181 9.34 -9.11 -9.12
CA ILE A 181 10.10 -10.35 -9.29
C ILE A 181 9.80 -11.31 -8.12
N ILE A 182 9.88 -10.83 -6.89
CA ILE A 182 9.63 -11.66 -5.69
C ILE A 182 8.18 -12.18 -5.69
N LEU A 183 7.20 -11.36 -6.03
CA LEU A 183 5.80 -11.79 -6.10
C LEU A 183 5.59 -12.90 -7.14
N ILE A 184 6.22 -12.82 -8.31
CA ILE A 184 6.16 -13.89 -9.32
C ILE A 184 6.75 -15.18 -8.76
N VAL A 185 7.94 -15.11 -8.15
CA VAL A 185 8.60 -16.29 -7.56
C VAL A 185 7.72 -16.93 -6.48
N LEU A 186 7.13 -16.12 -5.60
CA LEU A 186 6.25 -16.60 -4.55
C LEU A 186 4.94 -17.19 -5.10
N ALA A 187 4.36 -16.58 -6.15
CA ALA A 187 3.17 -17.12 -6.80
C ALA A 187 3.44 -18.50 -7.42
N VAL A 188 4.55 -18.65 -8.16
CA VAL A 188 4.98 -19.95 -8.72
C VAL A 188 5.23 -20.96 -7.59
N ARG A 189 5.88 -20.53 -6.50
CA ARG A 189 6.11 -21.43 -5.35
C ARG A 189 4.79 -21.85 -4.69
N ALA A 190 3.84 -20.94 -4.54
CA ALA A 190 2.54 -21.21 -3.92
C ALA A 190 1.76 -22.27 -4.69
N VAL A 191 1.74 -22.22 -6.02
CA VAL A 191 1.02 -23.20 -6.86
C VAL A 191 1.74 -24.55 -7.00
N THR A 192 3.01 -24.64 -6.59
CA THR A 192 3.79 -25.89 -6.60
C THR A 192 3.88 -26.56 -5.23
N LEU A 193 3.31 -25.95 -4.18
CA LEU A 193 3.25 -26.55 -2.85
C LEU A 193 2.17 -27.64 -2.76
N PRO A 194 2.37 -28.66 -1.92
CA PRO A 194 1.30 -29.60 -1.58
C PRO A 194 0.08 -28.85 -1.05
N GLY A 195 -1.12 -29.19 -1.53
CA GLY A 195 -2.37 -28.52 -1.16
C GLY A 195 -2.72 -27.27 -1.98
N ALA A 196 -1.90 -26.88 -2.97
CA ALA A 196 -2.15 -25.74 -3.85
C ALA A 196 -3.54 -25.78 -4.51
N GLY A 197 -3.99 -26.96 -4.95
CA GLY A 197 -5.31 -27.11 -5.58
C GLY A 197 -6.48 -26.68 -4.69
N ALA A 198 -6.43 -27.02 -3.40
CA ALA A 198 -7.45 -26.61 -2.43
C ALA A 198 -7.39 -25.09 -2.16
N GLY A 199 -6.19 -24.52 -2.09
CA GLY A 199 -6.00 -23.07 -1.96
C GLY A 199 -6.51 -22.29 -3.17
N LEU A 200 -6.27 -22.80 -4.37
CA LEU A 200 -6.78 -22.22 -5.62
C LEU A 200 -8.29 -22.34 -5.73
N ASP A 201 -8.89 -23.48 -5.39
CA ASP A 201 -10.35 -23.63 -5.35
C ASP A 201 -10.96 -22.64 -4.34
N PHE A 202 -10.41 -22.57 -3.13
CA PHE A 202 -10.85 -21.62 -2.12
C PHE A 202 -10.79 -20.16 -2.59
N TYR A 203 -9.72 -19.76 -3.27
CA TYR A 203 -9.52 -18.39 -3.73
C TYR A 203 -10.35 -18.05 -4.98
N LEU A 204 -10.39 -18.94 -5.97
CA LEU A 204 -10.98 -18.68 -7.29
C LEU A 204 -12.46 -19.07 -7.40
N ARG A 205 -13.00 -19.86 -6.47
CA ARG A 205 -14.41 -20.23 -6.49
C ARG A 205 -15.27 -19.05 -6.03
N PRO A 206 -16.16 -18.52 -6.88
CA PRO A 206 -17.04 -17.43 -6.48
C PRO A 206 -18.12 -17.95 -5.54
N ASP A 207 -18.15 -17.43 -4.32
CA ASP A 207 -19.19 -17.72 -3.33
C ASP A 207 -19.96 -16.45 -2.99
N PHE A 208 -21.01 -16.18 -3.77
CA PHE A 208 -21.89 -15.03 -3.54
C PHE A 208 -22.73 -15.18 -2.26
N GLY A 209 -22.84 -16.39 -1.69
CA GLY A 209 -23.51 -16.61 -0.41
C GLY A 209 -22.74 -16.00 0.77
N LYS A 210 -21.42 -15.87 0.64
CA LYS A 210 -20.54 -15.20 1.62
C LYS A 210 -20.37 -13.70 1.38
N LEU A 211 -20.90 -13.19 0.27
CA LEU A 211 -20.81 -11.78 -0.07
C LEU A 211 -21.93 -11.00 0.64
N SER A 212 -21.67 -10.61 1.88
CA SER A 212 -22.57 -9.76 2.67
C SER A 212 -22.47 -8.29 2.24
N PHE A 213 -23.38 -7.45 2.75
CA PHE A 213 -23.27 -5.99 2.61
C PHE A 213 -21.93 -5.45 3.13
N GLU A 214 -21.43 -6.01 4.24
CA GLU A 214 -20.11 -5.69 4.77
C GLU A 214 -18.99 -6.06 3.79
N GLY A 215 -19.11 -7.19 3.08
CA GLY A 215 -18.17 -7.59 2.05
C GLY A 215 -18.15 -6.63 0.85
N VAL A 216 -19.33 -6.17 0.40
CA VAL A 216 -19.46 -5.16 -0.66
C VAL A 216 -18.84 -3.83 -0.21
N PHE A 217 -19.12 -3.38 1.01
CA PHE A 217 -18.50 -2.18 1.57
C PHE A 217 -16.99 -2.32 1.69
N ALA A 218 -16.50 -3.48 2.16
CA ALA A 218 -15.07 -3.78 2.26
C ALA A 218 -14.37 -3.76 0.89
N ALA A 219 -15.04 -4.24 -0.17
CA ALA A 219 -14.55 -4.18 -1.54
C ALA A 219 -14.43 -2.73 -2.03
N MET A 220 -15.44 -1.90 -1.78
CA MET A 220 -15.40 -0.47 -2.08
C MET A 220 -14.26 0.24 -1.32
N SER A 221 -14.16 0.01 0.00
CA SER A 221 -13.08 0.61 0.81
C SER A 221 -11.69 0.14 0.36
N GLN A 222 -11.55 -1.13 -0.02
CA GLN A 222 -10.29 -1.65 -0.56
C GLN A 222 -9.92 -0.97 -1.88
N ALA A 223 -10.90 -0.72 -2.77
CA ALA A 223 -10.67 -0.04 -4.05
C ALA A 223 -10.20 1.42 -3.90
N PHE A 224 -10.56 2.10 -2.81
CA PHE A 224 -10.04 3.44 -2.48
C PHE A 224 -8.70 3.41 -1.74
N PHE A 225 -8.40 2.31 -1.02
CA PHE A 225 -7.19 2.20 -0.22
C PHE A 225 -5.97 1.77 -1.04
N THR A 226 -6.19 0.97 -2.09
CA THR A 226 -5.16 0.38 -2.95
C THR A 226 -4.65 1.30 -4.05
#